data_AF-A0A8W8KQZ1-F1
#
_entry.id   AF-A0A8W8KQZ1-F1
#
_cell.length_a   1.000
_cell.length_b   1.000
_cell.length_c   1.000
_cell.angle_alpha   90.00
_cell.angle_beta   90.00
_cell.angle_gamma   90.00
#
_symmetry.space_group_name_H-M   'P 1'
#
loop_
_entity.id
_entity.type
_entity.pdbx_description
1 polymer ?
#
loop_
_entity_poly.entity_id
_entity_poly.type
_entity_poly.pdbx_seq_one_letter_code
_entity_poly.pdbx_strand_id
1 'polypeptide(L)'
;MSDLSNQKRFAYYRIFSVGNKDSGYKLTVGEYEGNAGDSLEYHNGHAFYAGDRDISNCSHRFKGGWWYYACHKSNLNGLYLDTINL
;
A
#
# COMPACT_ATOMS: atom_id res chain seq x y z
N MET A 1 6.93 9.88 3.83
CA MET A 1 6.23 10.55 2.72
C MET A 1 6.30 12.05 2.91
N SER A 2 6.31 12.81 1.81
CA SER A 2 6.30 14.26 1.82
C SER A 2 5.12 14.76 0.99
N ASP A 3 4.50 15.86 1.39
CA ASP A 3 3.55 16.58 0.53
C ASP A 3 4.27 17.59 -0.39
N LEU A 4 3.50 18.27 -1.24
CA LEU A 4 4.01 19.30 -2.16
C LEU A 4 4.55 20.54 -1.43
N SER A 5 4.19 20.73 -0.17
CA SER A 5 4.72 21.78 0.71
C SER A 5 5.96 21.31 1.49
N ASN A 6 6.54 20.17 1.11
CA ASN A 6 7.68 19.52 1.78
C ASN A 6 7.42 19.11 3.25
N GLN A 7 6.17 19.05 3.72
CA GLN A 7 5.90 18.50 5.04
C GLN A 7 6.10 17.00 5.03
N LYS A 8 6.91 16.50 5.96
CA LYS A 8 7.26 15.08 6.05
C LYS A 8 6.45 14.37 7.13
N ARG A 9 6.09 13.13 6.83
CA ARG A 9 5.51 12.15 7.74
C ARG A 9 6.19 10.80 7.57
N PHE A 10 6.19 9.97 8.61
CA PHE A 10 6.77 8.64 8.57
C PHE A 10 5.86 7.59 9.23
N ALA A 11 6.02 6.36 8.76
CA ALA A 11 5.43 5.15 9.30
C ALA A 11 6.56 4.13 9.40
N TYR A 12 6.82 3.65 10.61
CA TYR A 12 7.77 2.60 10.92
C TYR A 12 6.99 1.39 11.42
N TYR A 13 7.38 0.20 10.97
CA TYR A 13 6.82 -1.06 11.44
C TYR A 13 7.98 -1.93 11.89
N ARG A 14 8.05 -2.29 13.18
CA ARG A 14 9.13 -3.18 13.65
C ARG A 14 8.96 -4.58 13.09
N ILE A 15 7.72 -5.02 12.95
CA ILE A 15 7.39 -6.27 12.28
C ILE A 15 7.08 -5.92 10.83
N PHE A 16 7.90 -6.44 9.91
CA PHE A 16 7.64 -6.37 8.47
C PHE A 16 8.15 -7.65 7.82
N SER A 17 7.26 -8.35 7.11
CA SER A 17 7.66 -9.45 6.25
C SER A 17 6.72 -9.61 5.07
N VAL A 18 7.24 -10.19 4.00
CA VAL A 18 6.50 -10.53 2.78
C VAL A 18 6.66 -12.02 2.56
N GLY A 19 5.54 -12.73 2.44
CA GLY A 19 5.52 -14.16 2.18
C GLY A 19 6.05 -14.52 0.79
N ASN A 20 6.17 -15.81 0.51
CA ASN A 20 6.59 -16.31 -0.80
C ASN A 20 5.44 -16.28 -1.84
N LYS A 21 5.74 -16.72 -3.07
CA LYS A 21 4.77 -16.80 -4.17
C LYS A 21 3.52 -17.63 -3.83
N ASP A 22 3.69 -18.74 -3.11
CA ASP A 22 2.60 -19.67 -2.74
C ASP A 22 1.61 -19.01 -1.79
N SER A 23 2.09 -18.14 -0.90
CA SER A 23 1.25 -17.28 -0.05
C SER A 23 0.67 -16.07 -0.78
N GLY A 24 0.95 -15.89 -2.07
CA GLY A 24 0.59 -14.69 -2.82
C GLY A 24 1.35 -13.45 -2.35
N TYR A 25 2.58 -13.60 -1.85
CA TYR A 25 3.36 -12.51 -1.26
C TYR A 25 2.65 -11.79 -0.12
N LYS A 26 2.01 -12.55 0.78
CA LYS A 26 1.22 -12.01 1.89
C LYS A 26 2.02 -11.01 2.73
N LEU A 27 1.45 -9.84 3.00
CA LEU A 27 2.04 -8.84 3.90
C LEU A 27 1.83 -9.25 5.35
N THR A 28 2.86 -9.09 6.19
CA THR A 28 2.71 -9.07 7.65
C THR A 28 3.37 -7.84 8.20
N VAL A 29 2.59 -7.01 8.90
CA VAL A 29 3.07 -5.80 9.58
C VAL A 29 2.61 -5.78 11.03
N GLY A 30 3.30 -5.00 11.85
CA GLY A 30 2.95 -4.80 13.25
C GLY A 30 3.95 -3.89 13.96
N GLU A 31 3.63 -3.55 15.20
CA GLU A 31 4.41 -2.62 16.02
C GLU A 31 4.66 -1.29 15.28
N TYR A 32 3.57 -0.65 14.89
CA TYR A 32 3.59 0.65 14.23
C TYR A 32 4.13 1.73 15.17
N GLU A 33 5.01 2.57 14.63
CA GLU A 33 5.42 3.84 15.22
C GLU A 33 5.48 4.91 14.13
N GLY A 34 4.95 6.10 14.41
CA GLY A 34 5.10 7.23 13.50
C GLY A 34 4.00 8.25 13.59
N ASN A 35 4.01 9.18 12.64
CA ASN A 35 3.07 10.30 12.57
C ASN A 35 2.31 10.38 11.25
N ALA A 36 2.48 9.42 10.34
CA ALA A 36 1.76 9.34 9.07
C ALA A 36 0.34 8.77 9.19
N GLY A 37 -0.04 8.22 10.35
CA GLY A 37 -1.20 7.34 10.50
C GLY A 37 -0.88 5.91 10.08
N ASP A 38 -1.56 4.94 10.70
CA ASP A 38 -1.32 3.51 10.46
C ASP A 38 -2.23 2.97 9.34
N SER A 39 -1.99 3.43 8.12
CA SER A 39 -2.79 3.01 6.96
C SER A 39 -2.36 1.67 6.37
N LEU A 40 -1.15 1.16 6.69
CA LEU A 40 -0.67 -0.13 6.16
C LEU A 40 -1.24 -1.31 6.96
N GLU A 41 -1.63 -1.13 8.23
CA GLU A 41 -2.26 -2.19 9.03
C GLU A 41 -3.55 -2.72 8.39
N TYR A 42 -4.31 -1.87 7.68
CA TYR A 42 -5.49 -2.30 6.91
C TYR A 42 -5.17 -3.38 5.85
N HIS A 43 -3.90 -3.45 5.43
CA HIS A 43 -3.41 -4.38 4.42
C HIS A 43 -2.72 -5.62 5.03
N ASN A 44 -2.59 -5.66 6.37
CA ASN A 44 -1.95 -6.74 7.09
C ASN A 44 -2.67 -8.08 6.82
N GLY A 45 -1.92 -9.13 6.53
CA GLY A 45 -2.46 -10.46 6.23
C GLY A 45 -3.01 -10.65 4.82
N HIS A 46 -3.02 -9.63 3.96
CA HIS A 46 -3.52 -9.74 2.59
C HIS A 46 -2.43 -10.09 1.58
N ALA A 47 -2.82 -10.79 0.51
CA ALA A 47 -1.96 -11.11 -0.62
C ALA A 47 -1.72 -9.90 -1.51
N PHE A 48 -0.64 -9.93 -2.29
CA PHE A 48 -0.35 -8.91 -3.29
C PHE A 48 -1.15 -9.17 -4.57
N TYR A 49 -1.85 -8.16 -5.05
CA TYR A 49 -2.65 -8.18 -6.27
C TYR A 49 -2.13 -7.14 -7.26
N ALA A 50 -2.00 -7.53 -8.53
CA ALA A 50 -1.62 -6.69 -9.66
C ALA A 50 -2.54 -6.98 -10.86
N GLY A 51 -2.46 -6.18 -11.92
CA GLY A 51 -3.44 -6.17 -13.02
C GLY A 51 -3.64 -7.51 -13.77
N ASP A 52 -2.72 -8.46 -13.66
CA ASP A 52 -2.84 -9.80 -14.21
C ASP A 52 -3.49 -10.82 -13.25
N ARG A 53 -3.62 -10.47 -11.96
CA ARG A 53 -4.02 -11.38 -10.86
C ARG A 53 -5.19 -10.86 -10.01
N ASP A 54 -5.76 -9.71 -10.33
CA ASP A 54 -6.75 -9.05 -9.48
C ASP A 54 -8.20 -9.29 -9.91
N ILE A 55 -8.90 -10.10 -9.11
CA ILE A 55 -10.31 -10.46 -9.30
C ILE A 55 -11.25 -9.34 -8.84
N SER A 56 -10.79 -8.47 -7.93
CA SER A 56 -11.59 -7.40 -7.31
C SER A 56 -11.53 -6.06 -8.04
N ASN A 57 -10.76 -5.98 -9.13
CA ASN A 57 -10.60 -4.80 -10.00
C ASN A 57 -9.92 -3.59 -9.31
N CYS A 58 -9.39 -3.74 -8.10
CA CYS A 58 -8.70 -2.67 -7.36
C CYS A 58 -7.42 -2.21 -8.06
N SER A 59 -6.54 -3.11 -8.49
CA SER A 59 -5.31 -2.83 -9.23
C SER A 59 -5.56 -2.12 -10.56
N HIS A 60 -6.65 -2.47 -11.26
CA HIS A 60 -7.07 -1.77 -12.47
C HIS A 60 -7.67 -0.41 -12.17
N ARG A 61 -8.46 -0.26 -11.11
CA ARG A 61 -9.08 1.01 -10.71
C ARG A 61 -8.05 2.01 -10.16
N PHE A 62 -7.14 1.53 -9.33
CA PHE A 62 -6.17 2.33 -8.57
C PHE A 62 -4.74 2.26 -9.13
N LYS A 63 -4.59 1.61 -10.30
CA LYS A 63 -3.44 1.71 -11.20
C LYS A 63 -2.11 1.32 -10.55
N GLY A 64 -2.10 0.20 -9.84
CA GLY A 64 -0.92 -0.26 -9.12
C GLY A 64 -1.08 -1.64 -8.52
N GLY A 65 0.04 -2.35 -8.35
CA GLY A 65 0.07 -3.58 -7.58
C GLY A 65 0.18 -3.27 -6.09
N TRP A 66 -0.69 -3.86 -5.26
CA TRP A 66 -0.69 -3.61 -3.81
C TRP A 66 -1.30 -4.78 -3.04
N TRP A 67 -1.11 -4.78 -1.72
CA TRP A 67 -1.78 -5.72 -0.80
C TRP A 67 -3.25 -5.34 -0.60
N TYR A 68 -4.06 -5.41 -1.65
CA TYR A 68 -5.45 -4.97 -1.60
C TYR A 68 -6.32 -5.87 -0.71
N TYR A 69 -7.26 -5.24 0.01
CA TYR A 69 -8.35 -5.91 0.73
C TYR A 69 -9.71 -5.50 0.16
N ALA A 70 -10.41 -4.50 0.73
CA ALA A 70 -11.47 -3.77 0.01
C ALA A 70 -10.83 -2.57 -0.69
N CYS A 71 -9.97 -2.89 -1.66
CA CYS A 71 -8.98 -1.99 -2.26
C CYS A 71 -8.01 -1.45 -1.21
N HIS A 72 -8.01 -0.16 -0.88
CA HIS A 72 -6.90 0.41 -0.12
C HIS A 72 -7.22 1.53 0.87
N LYS A 73 -6.38 1.60 1.92
CA LYS A 73 -6.19 2.79 2.77
C LYS A 73 -4.85 3.49 2.50
N SER A 74 -3.93 2.83 1.80
CA SER A 74 -2.70 3.39 1.26
C SER A 74 -2.42 2.80 -0.13
N ASN A 75 -1.87 3.56 -1.06
CA ASN A 75 -1.57 3.07 -2.41
C ASN A 75 -0.30 3.72 -2.97
N LEU A 76 0.86 3.36 -2.40
CA LEU A 76 2.15 3.94 -2.79
C LEU A 76 2.58 3.55 -4.21
N ASN A 77 2.01 2.47 -4.76
CA ASN A 77 2.27 2.00 -6.12
C ASN A 77 1.23 2.49 -7.14
N GLY A 78 0.38 3.46 -6.77
CA GLY A 78 -0.59 4.09 -7.67
C GLY A 78 0.07 5.09 -8.64
N LEU A 79 -0.76 5.81 -9.40
CA LEU A 79 -0.28 6.87 -10.29
C LEU A 79 0.43 7.97 -9.49
N TYR A 80 1.55 8.44 -10.03
CA TYR A 80 2.14 9.70 -9.60
C TYR A 80 1.35 10.85 -10.23
N LEU A 81 0.48 11.48 -9.44
CA LEU A 81 -0.35 12.60 -9.87
C LEU A 81 0.36 13.91 -9.51
N ASP A 82 1.02 14.52 -10.48
CA ASP A 82 1.54 15.88 -10.35
C ASP A 82 0.40 16.88 -10.59
N THR A 83 0.22 17.85 -9.70
CA THR A 83 -0.81 18.90 -9.81
C THR A 83 -0.51 19.96 -10.87
N ILE A 84 0.50 19.75 -11.73
CA ILE A 84 0.91 20.74 -12.75
C ILE A 84 0.06 20.68 -14.04
N ASN A 85 -0.89 19.75 -14.20
CA ASN A 85 -1.84 19.81 -15.32
C ASN A 85 -3.22 19.17 -15.02
N LEU A 86 -4.05 19.88 -14.26
CA LEU A 86 -5.51 19.88 -14.40
C LEU A 86 -6.02 21.33 -14.33
#